data_AF-A0A2S7MZY3-F1
#
_entry.id   AF-A0A2S7MZY3-F1
#
_cell.length_a   1.000
_cell.length_b   1.000
_cell.length_c   1.000
_cell.angle_alpha   90.00
_cell.angle_beta   90.00
_cell.angle_gamma   90.00
#
_symmetry.space_group_name_H-M   'P 1'
#
loop_
_entity.id
_entity.type
_entity.pdbx_description
1 polymer ?
#
loop_
_entity_poly.entity_id
_entity_poly.type
_entity_poly.pdbx_seq_one_letter_code
_entity_poly.pdbx_strand_id
1 'polypeptide(L)'
;MFNYIMKRIDYVNLVGFIAGSLILLFIRAEYFIGILLLAAGALLITSKMNGTLMMHLVTYFVHLFLIGIILYGLIVPAEQLWSEYGLIAIIALAIAVMAVLVRTSTGALSLFWLSLHILIIIQAVIGQGLFLSTYWSIPSIQQAFYSFYPLLIASFLIGVFFDRFQTELKREYNSK
;
A
#
# COMPACT_ATOMS: atom_id res chain seq x y z
N MET A 1 4.54 21.58 -5.15
CA MET A 1 5.13 20.71 -6.18
C MET A 1 5.03 19.22 -5.85
N PHE A 2 5.55 18.74 -4.71
CA PHE A 2 5.49 17.31 -4.38
C PHE A 2 4.07 16.78 -4.11
N ASN A 3 3.19 17.50 -3.40
CA ASN A 3 1.77 17.11 -3.30
C ASN A 3 1.11 16.85 -4.66
N TYR A 4 1.55 17.55 -5.70
CA TYR A 4 1.08 17.33 -7.07
C TYR A 4 1.67 16.05 -7.68
N ILE A 5 2.97 15.81 -7.47
CA ILE A 5 3.64 14.56 -7.88
C ILE A 5 3.01 13.35 -7.17
N MET A 6 2.78 13.44 -5.86
CA MET A 6 2.17 12.36 -5.08
C MET A 6 0.75 12.04 -5.56
N LYS A 7 -0.07 13.05 -5.87
CA LYS A 7 -1.39 12.81 -6.49
C LYS A 7 -1.28 12.07 -7.83
N ARG A 8 -0.27 12.38 -8.64
CA ARG A 8 -0.02 11.64 -9.90
C ARG A 8 0.41 10.21 -9.65
N ILE A 9 1.27 9.98 -8.66
CA ILE A 9 1.67 8.64 -8.23
C ILE A 9 0.44 7.84 -7.77
N ASP A 10 -0.51 8.48 -7.07
CA ASP A 10 -1.75 7.80 -6.66
C ASP A 10 -2.62 7.37 -7.84
N TYR A 11 -2.70 8.17 -8.91
CA TYR A 11 -3.42 7.76 -10.11
C TYR A 11 -2.75 6.57 -10.79
N VAL A 12 -1.41 6.51 -10.80
CA VAL A 12 -0.69 5.33 -11.28
C VAL A 12 -0.95 4.12 -10.39
N ASN A 13 -0.88 4.29 -9.07
CA ASN A 13 -1.22 3.23 -8.11
C ASN A 13 -2.65 2.76 -8.28
N LEU A 14 -3.62 3.65 -8.54
CA LEU A 14 -5.02 3.28 -8.76
C LEU A 14 -5.16 2.29 -9.91
N VAL A 15 -4.41 2.46 -11.00
CA VAL A 15 -4.40 1.49 -12.10
C VAL A 15 -3.90 0.12 -11.61
N GLY A 16 -2.84 0.10 -10.81
CA GLY A 16 -2.32 -1.12 -10.17
C GLY A 16 -3.31 -1.77 -9.21
N PHE A 17 -4.00 -0.98 -8.38
CA PHE A 17 -5.05 -1.43 -7.48
C PHE A 17 -6.23 -2.03 -8.25
N ILE A 18 -6.73 -1.34 -9.27
CA ILE A 18 -7.84 -1.83 -10.10
C ILE A 18 -7.44 -3.14 -10.80
N ALA A 19 -6.29 -3.17 -11.47
CA ALA A 19 -5.82 -4.36 -12.18
C ALA A 19 -5.63 -5.55 -11.23
N GLY A 20 -4.99 -5.33 -10.08
CA GLY A 20 -4.81 -6.35 -9.04
C GLY A 20 -6.15 -6.85 -8.51
N SER A 21 -7.07 -5.95 -8.19
CA SER A 21 -8.40 -6.29 -7.69
C SER A 21 -9.19 -7.10 -8.69
N LEU A 22 -9.23 -6.72 -9.97
CA LEU A 22 -9.93 -7.49 -11.01
C LEU A 22 -9.39 -8.92 -11.09
N ILE A 23 -8.08 -9.10 -10.99
CA ILE A 23 -7.46 -10.42 -11.04
C ILE A 23 -7.78 -11.25 -9.79
N LEU A 24 -7.71 -10.65 -8.61
CA LEU A 24 -8.11 -11.31 -7.37
C LEU A 24 -9.59 -11.72 -7.37
N LEU A 25 -10.48 -10.85 -7.87
CA LEU A 25 -11.93 -11.08 -7.89
C LEU A 25 -12.37 -12.11 -8.94
N PHE A 26 -11.88 -11.97 -10.18
CA PHE A 26 -12.41 -12.73 -11.31
C PHE A 26 -11.58 -13.95 -11.69
N ILE A 27 -10.28 -13.95 -11.38
CA ILE A 27 -9.38 -15.07 -11.74
C ILE A 27 -9.10 -15.95 -10.53
N ARG A 28 -8.85 -15.36 -9.35
CA ARG A 28 -8.44 -16.11 -8.14
C ARG A 28 -9.55 -16.37 -7.12
N ALA A 29 -10.71 -15.74 -7.27
CA ALA A 29 -11.81 -15.81 -6.30
C ALA A 29 -11.41 -15.39 -4.86
N GLU A 30 -10.40 -14.53 -4.72
CA GLU A 30 -9.96 -13.95 -3.44
C GLU A 30 -10.76 -12.67 -3.14
N TYR A 31 -12.07 -12.83 -2.94
CA TYR A 31 -13.02 -11.71 -2.89
C TYR A 31 -12.69 -10.64 -1.85
N PHE A 32 -12.33 -11.08 -0.65
CA PHE A 32 -12.04 -10.17 0.46
C PHE A 32 -10.83 -9.27 0.16
N ILE A 33 -9.70 -9.87 -0.25
CA ILE A 33 -8.48 -9.13 -0.56
C ILE A 33 -8.69 -8.25 -1.80
N GLY A 34 -9.39 -8.75 -2.82
CA GLY A 34 -9.72 -7.98 -4.02
C GLY A 34 -10.53 -6.71 -3.72
N ILE A 35 -11.56 -6.80 -2.89
CA ILE A 35 -12.36 -5.63 -2.46
C ILE A 35 -11.52 -4.69 -1.59
N LEU A 36 -10.75 -5.23 -0.64
CA LEU A 36 -9.91 -4.45 0.26
C LEU A 36 -8.83 -3.67 -0.51
N LEU A 37 -8.24 -4.28 -1.54
CA LEU A 37 -7.26 -3.66 -2.43
C LEU A 37 -7.87 -2.50 -3.23
N LEU A 38 -9.12 -2.65 -3.69
CA LEU A 38 -9.83 -1.59 -4.41
C LEU A 38 -10.19 -0.43 -3.47
N ALA A 39 -10.63 -0.75 -2.26
CA ALA A 39 -10.89 0.23 -1.21
C ALA A 39 -9.61 1.00 -0.82
N ALA A 40 -8.47 0.32 -0.73
CA ALA A 40 -7.17 0.95 -0.49
C ALA A 40 -6.84 2.00 -1.57
N GLY A 41 -6.99 1.66 -2.85
CA GLY A 41 -6.77 2.61 -3.95
C GLY A 41 -7.65 3.87 -3.86
N ALA A 42 -8.95 3.70 -3.56
CA ALA A 42 -9.87 4.82 -3.38
C ALA A 42 -9.51 5.69 -2.17
N LEU A 43 -9.13 5.09 -1.05
CA LEU A 43 -8.72 5.78 0.17
C LEU A 43 -7.43 6.60 -0.02
N LEU A 44 -6.46 6.07 -0.77
CA LEU A 44 -5.20 6.75 -1.06
C LEU A 44 -5.42 8.10 -1.79
N ILE A 45 -6.40 8.17 -2.69
CA ILE A 45 -6.77 9.39 -3.42
C ILE A 45 -7.63 10.32 -2.54
N THR A 46 -8.69 9.78 -1.94
CA THR A 46 -9.66 10.58 -1.18
C THR A 46 -9.04 11.21 0.07
N SER A 47 -8.07 10.54 0.71
CA SER A 47 -7.28 11.13 1.80
C SER A 47 -6.53 12.41 1.40
N LYS A 48 -6.04 12.49 0.15
CA LYS A 48 -5.36 13.68 -0.36
C LYS A 48 -6.31 14.75 -0.90
N MET A 49 -7.61 14.47 -0.97
CA MET A 49 -8.66 15.42 -1.35
C MET A 49 -9.33 16.04 -0.12
N ASN A 50 -9.84 15.21 0.79
CA ASN A 50 -10.64 15.67 1.94
C ASN A 50 -9.81 15.90 3.21
N GLY A 51 -8.60 15.37 3.31
CA GLY A 51 -7.59 15.76 4.30
C GLY A 51 -7.95 15.59 5.79
N THR A 52 -9.13 15.06 6.14
CA THR A 52 -9.56 14.95 7.53
C THR A 52 -8.72 13.93 8.29
N LEU A 53 -8.58 14.13 9.60
CA LEU A 53 -7.80 13.22 10.45
C LEU A 53 -8.35 11.79 10.41
N MET A 54 -9.69 11.66 10.43
CA MET A 54 -10.35 10.35 10.30
C MET A 54 -10.09 9.68 8.95
N MET A 55 -10.05 10.44 7.85
CA MET A 55 -9.73 9.89 6.54
C MET A 55 -8.29 9.36 6.48
N HIS A 56 -7.33 10.06 7.08
CA HIS A 56 -5.96 9.57 7.20
C HIS A 56 -5.89 8.29 8.04
N LEU A 57 -6.59 8.26 9.17
CA LEU A 57 -6.64 7.09 10.05
C LEU A 57 -7.18 5.86 9.32
N VAL A 58 -8.32 5.97 8.65
CA VAL A 58 -8.93 4.88 7.89
C VAL A 58 -8.01 4.45 6.74
N THR A 59 -7.39 5.41 6.05
CA THR A 59 -6.44 5.11 4.96
C THR A 59 -5.26 4.30 5.50
N TYR A 60 -4.59 4.76 6.56
CA TYR A 60 -3.49 4.04 7.17
C TYR A 60 -3.90 2.66 7.67
N PHE A 61 -5.03 2.57 8.38
CA PHE A 61 -5.54 1.31 8.89
C PHE A 61 -5.74 0.29 7.76
N VAL A 62 -6.47 0.65 6.71
CA VAL A 62 -6.75 -0.25 5.57
C VAL A 62 -5.46 -0.69 4.87
N HIS A 63 -4.51 0.23 4.66
CA HIS A 63 -3.27 -0.09 3.96
C HIS A 63 -2.35 -0.96 4.81
N LEU A 64 -2.17 -0.63 6.08
CA LEU A 64 -1.34 -1.41 7.01
C LEU A 64 -1.95 -2.78 7.30
N PHE A 65 -3.28 -2.87 7.37
CA PHE A 65 -3.99 -4.13 7.49
C PHE A 65 -3.76 -5.01 6.27
N LEU A 66 -3.92 -4.46 5.06
CA LEU A 66 -3.66 -5.17 3.81
C LEU A 66 -2.19 -5.62 3.69
N ILE A 67 -1.23 -4.74 4.00
CA ILE A 67 0.19 -5.08 4.05
C ILE A 67 0.45 -6.18 5.08
N GLY A 68 -0.19 -6.10 6.25
CA GLY A 68 -0.09 -7.10 7.31
C GLY A 68 -0.60 -8.48 6.87
N ILE A 69 -1.75 -8.54 6.19
CA ILE A 69 -2.28 -9.78 5.61
C ILE A 69 -1.28 -10.35 4.58
N ILE A 70 -0.78 -9.51 3.68
CA ILE A 70 0.19 -9.93 2.66
C ILE A 70 1.44 -10.51 3.32
N LEU A 71 2.03 -9.79 4.29
CA LEU A 71 3.23 -10.22 5.00
C LEU A 71 3.01 -11.50 5.80
N TYR A 72 1.88 -11.62 6.49
CA TYR A 72 1.56 -12.81 7.28
C TYR A 72 1.36 -14.03 6.37
N GLY A 73 0.72 -13.85 5.22
CA GLY A 73 0.56 -14.88 4.20
C GLY A 73 1.85 -15.30 3.47
N LEU A 74 2.97 -14.60 3.70
CA LEU A 74 4.29 -15.09 3.27
C LEU A 74 4.78 -16.24 4.15
N ILE A 75 4.33 -16.28 5.41
CA ILE A 75 4.88 -17.17 6.45
C ILE A 75 3.91 -18.29 6.77
N VAL A 76 2.61 -18.02 6.69
CA VAL A 76 1.55 -18.91 7.18
C VAL A 76 0.65 -19.38 6.03
N PRO A 77 0.27 -20.68 6.00
CA PRO A 77 -0.67 -21.19 5.00
C PRO A 77 -2.01 -20.47 5.02
N ALA A 78 -2.67 -20.39 3.85
CA ALA A 78 -3.93 -19.68 3.65
C ALA A 78 -5.06 -20.08 4.63
N GLU A 79 -5.07 -21.34 5.08
CA GLU A 79 -6.09 -21.87 5.99
C GLU A 79 -6.02 -21.28 7.41
N GLN A 80 -4.84 -20.84 7.86
CA GLN A 80 -4.61 -20.29 9.19
C GLN A 80 -4.63 -18.74 9.21
N LEU A 81 -4.69 -18.10 8.05
CA LEU A 81 -4.71 -16.63 7.96
C LEU A 81 -5.95 -16.02 8.62
N TRP A 82 -7.11 -16.66 8.48
CA TRP A 82 -8.39 -16.12 8.93
C TRP A 82 -8.49 -15.94 10.45
N SER A 83 -7.89 -16.83 11.24
CA SER A 83 -7.90 -16.73 12.71
C SER A 83 -7.11 -15.52 13.22
N GLU A 84 -6.16 -15.04 12.42
CA GLU A 84 -5.22 -14.00 12.83
C GLU A 84 -5.58 -12.61 12.28
N TYR A 85 -6.63 -12.49 11.46
CA TYR A 85 -7.10 -11.19 10.96
C TYR A 85 -7.41 -10.22 12.09
N GLY A 86 -7.94 -10.70 13.21
CA GLY A 86 -8.17 -9.87 14.40
C GLY A 86 -6.89 -9.27 14.96
N LEU A 87 -5.85 -10.09 15.13
CA LEU A 87 -4.55 -9.65 15.63
C LEU A 87 -3.88 -8.67 14.66
N ILE A 88 -3.89 -9.00 13.36
CA ILE A 88 -3.33 -8.13 12.30
C ILE A 88 -4.08 -6.78 12.28
N ALA A 89 -5.40 -6.77 12.43
CA ALA A 89 -6.19 -5.55 12.50
C ALA A 89 -5.83 -4.70 13.73
N ILE A 90 -5.66 -5.31 14.91
CA ILE A 90 -5.25 -4.59 16.13
C ILE A 90 -3.88 -3.94 15.94
N ILE A 91 -2.90 -4.68 15.42
CA ILE A 91 -1.55 -4.16 15.15
C ILE A 91 -1.60 -3.03 14.11
N ALA A 92 -2.33 -3.24 13.00
CA ALA A 92 -2.48 -2.23 11.96
C ALA A 92 -3.13 -0.95 12.50
N LEU A 93 -4.15 -1.07 13.35
CA LEU A 93 -4.81 0.07 13.99
C LEU A 93 -3.85 0.82 14.93
N ALA A 94 -3.08 0.11 15.75
CA ALA A 94 -2.10 0.72 16.64
C ALA A 94 -1.06 1.54 15.85
N ILE A 95 -0.53 0.98 14.76
CA ILE A 95 0.42 1.67 13.88
C ILE A 95 -0.24 2.84 13.15
N ALA A 96 -1.49 2.69 12.69
CA ALA A 96 -2.23 3.76 12.02
C ALA A 96 -2.48 4.95 12.96
N VAL A 97 -2.84 4.70 14.21
CA VAL A 97 -2.98 5.74 15.23
C VAL A 97 -1.66 6.48 15.44
N MET A 98 -0.54 5.75 15.59
CA MET A 98 0.78 6.37 15.70
C MET A 98 1.13 7.23 14.47
N ALA A 99 0.90 6.72 13.26
CA ALA A 99 1.19 7.45 12.02
C ALA A 99 0.43 8.79 11.93
N VAL A 100 -0.85 8.78 12.31
CA VAL A 100 -1.72 9.97 12.34
C VAL A 100 -1.32 10.95 13.43
N LEU A 101 -1.00 10.47 14.65
CA LEU A 101 -0.53 11.33 15.75
C LEU A 101 0.75 12.08 15.38
N VAL A 102 1.65 11.40 14.68
CA VAL A 102 2.91 11.95 14.20
C VAL A 102 2.68 12.85 12.95
N ARG A 103 1.43 13.02 12.50
CA ARG A 103 1.00 13.82 11.35
C ARG A 103 1.68 13.42 10.05
N THR A 104 1.86 12.12 9.85
CA THR A 104 2.46 11.59 8.63
C THR A 104 1.44 11.69 7.50
N SER A 105 1.88 12.17 6.34
CA SER A 105 1.04 12.21 5.14
C SER A 105 0.98 10.81 4.50
N THR A 106 0.01 10.55 3.64
CA THR A 106 -0.11 9.26 2.95
C THR A 106 0.94 9.05 1.85
N GLY A 107 1.96 9.92 1.76
CA GLY A 107 3.04 9.86 0.78
C GLY A 107 3.90 8.60 0.91
N ALA A 108 4.23 8.19 2.13
CA ALA A 108 4.93 6.93 2.41
C ALA A 108 4.20 5.70 1.84
N LEU A 109 2.87 5.64 2.00
CA LEU A 109 2.05 4.57 1.44
C LEU A 109 2.07 4.60 -0.09
N SER A 110 2.01 5.80 -0.66
CA SER A 110 1.94 5.97 -2.11
C SER A 110 3.22 5.48 -2.80
N LEU A 111 4.40 5.78 -2.23
CA LEU A 111 5.66 5.27 -2.76
C LEU A 111 5.84 3.77 -2.51
N PHE A 112 5.43 3.27 -1.34
CA PHE A 112 5.43 1.84 -1.06
C PHE A 112 4.60 1.06 -2.10
N TRP A 113 3.37 1.48 -2.35
CA TRP A 113 2.48 0.81 -3.31
C TRP A 113 3.00 0.91 -4.74
N LEU A 114 3.57 2.06 -5.13
CA LEU A 114 4.18 2.21 -6.45
C LEU A 114 5.30 1.19 -6.66
N SER A 115 6.22 1.12 -5.70
CA SER A 115 7.33 0.18 -5.75
C SER A 115 6.84 -1.26 -5.74
N LEU A 116 5.85 -1.60 -4.90
CA LEU A 116 5.28 -2.94 -4.86
C LEU A 116 4.61 -3.32 -6.18
N HIS A 117 3.81 -2.44 -6.77
CA HIS A 117 3.20 -2.70 -8.09
C HIS A 117 4.25 -2.91 -9.18
N ILE A 118 5.28 -2.05 -9.25
CA ILE A 118 6.37 -2.20 -10.21
C ILE A 118 7.06 -3.55 -10.04
N LEU A 119 7.36 -3.95 -8.80
CA LEU A 119 8.00 -5.22 -8.51
C LEU A 119 7.11 -6.41 -8.91
N ILE A 120 5.81 -6.37 -8.60
CA ILE A 120 4.86 -7.42 -9.01
C ILE A 120 4.75 -7.50 -10.53
N ILE A 121 4.77 -6.36 -11.25
CA ILE A 121 4.77 -6.33 -12.72
C ILE A 121 6.05 -6.98 -13.26
N ILE A 122 7.22 -6.63 -12.74
CA ILE A 122 8.50 -7.22 -13.15
C ILE A 122 8.45 -8.74 -12.93
N GLN A 123 7.98 -9.19 -11.76
CA GLN A 123 7.84 -10.62 -11.46
C GLN A 123 6.85 -11.32 -12.39
N ALA A 124 5.77 -10.65 -12.79
CA ALA A 124 4.80 -11.20 -13.73
C ALA A 124 5.34 -11.31 -15.17
N VAL A 125 6.25 -10.42 -15.57
CA VAL A 125 6.88 -10.43 -16.90
C VAL A 125 7.98 -11.50 -17.00
N ILE A 126 8.78 -11.68 -15.94
CA ILE A 126 9.90 -12.65 -15.95
C ILE A 126 9.49 -14.04 -15.46
N GLY A 127 8.33 -14.16 -14.80
CA GLY A 127 7.84 -15.41 -14.25
C GLY A 127 7.42 -16.42 -15.32
N GLN A 128 7.34 -17.69 -14.93
CA GLN A 128 6.85 -18.75 -15.81
C GLN A 128 5.33 -18.73 -15.87
N GLY A 129 4.77 -18.61 -17.07
CA GLY A 129 3.31 -18.60 -17.30
C GLY A 129 2.84 -17.37 -18.08
N LEU A 130 1.51 -17.23 -18.21
CA LEU A 130 0.91 -16.03 -18.80
C LEU A 130 0.97 -14.87 -17.80
N PHE A 131 1.20 -13.65 -18.28
CA PHE A 131 1.27 -12.45 -17.43
C PHE A 131 0.08 -12.35 -16.46
N LEU A 132 -1.15 -12.57 -16.94
CA LEU A 132 -2.37 -12.49 -16.12
C LEU A 132 -2.47 -13.59 -15.05
N SER A 133 -1.89 -14.77 -15.29
CA SER A 133 -1.83 -15.84 -14.29
C SER A 133 -0.76 -15.61 -13.23
N THR A 134 0.23 -14.76 -13.52
CA THR A 134 1.37 -14.49 -12.65
C THR A 134 1.19 -13.18 -11.89
N TYR A 135 0.61 -12.17 -12.50
CA TYR A 135 0.33 -10.88 -11.88
C TYR A 135 -0.60 -11.03 -10.67
N TRP A 136 -0.24 -10.35 -9.57
CA TRP A 136 -0.90 -10.48 -8.26
C TRP A 136 -1.10 -11.94 -7.81
N SER A 137 -0.21 -12.85 -8.21
CA SER A 137 -0.14 -14.21 -7.66
C SER A 137 0.59 -14.23 -6.33
N ILE A 138 0.23 -15.16 -5.45
CA ILE A 138 0.97 -15.39 -4.19
C ILE A 138 2.47 -15.59 -4.46
N PRO A 139 2.91 -16.43 -5.43
CA PRO A 139 4.34 -16.55 -5.75
C PRO A 139 5.00 -15.24 -6.18
N SER A 140 4.35 -14.41 -7.00
CA SER A 140 4.93 -13.13 -7.43
C SER A 140 5.01 -12.12 -6.32
N ILE A 141 4.01 -12.08 -5.44
CA ILE A 141 4.03 -11.24 -4.24
C ILE A 141 5.14 -11.72 -3.31
N GLN A 142 5.22 -13.03 -3.03
CA GLN A 142 6.29 -13.62 -2.22
C GLN A 142 7.67 -13.28 -2.79
N GLN A 143 7.88 -13.49 -4.09
CA GLN A 143 9.15 -13.19 -4.73
C GLN A 143 9.51 -11.70 -4.64
N ALA A 144 8.53 -10.81 -4.85
CA ALA A 144 8.72 -9.36 -4.70
C ALA A 144 9.16 -8.98 -3.30
N PHE A 145 8.53 -9.56 -2.25
CA PHE A 145 8.93 -9.31 -0.87
C PHE A 145 10.30 -9.95 -0.54
N TYR A 146 10.51 -11.23 -0.82
CA TYR A 146 11.77 -11.90 -0.48
C TYR A 146 12.98 -11.31 -1.19
N SER A 147 12.86 -10.95 -2.47
CA SER A 147 13.99 -10.45 -3.25
C SER A 147 14.21 -8.94 -3.08
N PHE A 148 13.16 -8.18 -2.81
CA PHE A 148 13.21 -6.71 -2.86
C PHE A 148 12.66 -6.01 -1.61
N TYR A 149 12.54 -6.70 -0.47
CA TYR A 149 12.18 -6.08 0.81
C TYR A 149 13.01 -4.83 1.16
N PRO A 150 14.34 -4.80 0.96
CA PRO A 150 15.12 -3.58 1.21
C PRO A 150 14.66 -2.38 0.36
N LEU A 151 14.27 -2.62 -0.89
CA LEU A 151 13.76 -1.58 -1.78
C LEU A 151 12.37 -1.08 -1.35
N LEU A 152 11.52 -1.98 -0.87
CA LEU A 152 10.20 -1.62 -0.33
C LEU A 152 10.34 -0.73 0.93
N ILE A 153 11.24 -1.08 1.85
CA ILE A 153 11.54 -0.23 3.02
C ILE A 153 12.10 1.11 2.57
N ALA A 154 13.09 1.12 1.66
CA ALA A 154 13.69 2.36 1.18
C ALA A 154 12.64 3.29 0.57
N SER A 155 11.73 2.75 -0.24
CA SER A 155 10.62 3.51 -0.85
C SER A 155 9.69 4.12 0.20
N PHE A 156 9.38 3.36 1.25
CA PHE A 156 8.59 3.85 2.38
C PHE A 156 9.31 4.99 3.13
N LEU A 157 10.59 4.80 3.47
CA LEU A 157 11.40 5.81 4.17
C LEU A 157 11.59 7.09 3.36
N ILE A 158 11.81 6.97 2.05
CA ILE A 158 11.87 8.11 1.13
C ILE A 158 10.56 8.91 1.19
N GLY A 159 9.41 8.22 1.23
CA GLY A 159 8.12 8.89 1.34
C GLY A 159 7.94 9.60 2.68
N VAL A 160 8.34 8.98 3.80
CA VAL A 160 8.36 9.63 5.12
C VAL A 160 9.26 10.88 5.12
N PHE A 161 10.45 10.77 4.55
CA PHE A 161 11.40 11.87 4.46
C PHE A 161 10.83 13.04 3.67
N PHE A 162 10.29 12.80 2.48
CA PHE A 162 9.70 13.85 1.67
C PHE A 162 8.50 14.50 2.38
N ASP A 163 7.64 13.74 3.03
CA ASP A 163 6.50 14.26 3.77
C ASP A 163 6.92 15.21 4.91
N ARG A 164 8.01 14.88 5.61
CA ARG A 164 8.58 15.75 6.65
C ARG A 164 9.20 17.00 6.06
N PHE A 165 10.04 16.84 5.05
CA PHE A 165 10.71 17.94 4.38
C PHE A 165 9.71 18.97 3.81
N GLN A 166 8.62 18.48 3.22
CA GLN A 166 7.49 19.28 2.75
C GLN A 166 6.83 20.12 3.85
N THR A 167 6.59 19.49 5.00
CA THR A 167 5.89 20.10 6.12
C THR A 167 6.74 21.22 6.71
N GLU A 168 8.05 20.99 6.83
CA GLU A 168 9.00 21.99 7.31
C GLU A 168 9.16 23.18 6.35
N LEU A 169 9.27 22.92 5.04
CA LEU A 169 9.32 24.00 4.04
C LEU A 169 8.07 24.89 4.07
N LYS A 170 6.88 24.31 4.22
CA LYS A 170 5.63 25.07 4.36
C LYS A 170 5.61 25.90 5.64
N ARG A 171 6.13 25.34 6.74
CA ARG A 171 6.23 26.04 8.02
C ARG A 171 7.16 27.26 7.90
N GLU A 172 8.32 27.09 7.28
CA GLU A 172 9.27 28.19 7.07
C GLU A 172 8.67 29.29 6.17
N TYR A 173 8.02 28.90 5.07
CA TYR A 173 7.40 29.86 4.14
C TYR A 173 6.29 30.67 4.80
N ASN A 174 5.44 30.04 5.63
CA ASN A 174 4.35 30.72 6.34
C ASN A 174 4.82 31.55 7.54
N SER A 175 6.06 31.34 8.00
CA SER A 175 6.66 32.10 9.11
C SER A 175 7.40 33.36 8.67
N LYS A 176 7.48 33.61 7.35
CA LYS A 176 7.99 34.83 6.73
C LYS A 176 6.82 35.66 6.22
#